data_AF-A0A259JVZ4-F1
#
_entry.id   AF-A0A259JVZ4-F1
#
_cell.length_a   1.000
_cell.length_b   1.000
_cell.length_c   1.000
_cell.angle_alpha   90.00
_cell.angle_beta   90.00
_cell.angle_gamma   90.00
#
_symmetry.space_group_name_H-M   'P 1'
#
loop_
_entity.id
_entity.type
_entity.pdbx_description
1 polymer ?
#
loop_
_entity_poly.entity_id
_entity_poly.type
_entity_poly.pdbx_seq_one_letter_code
_entity_poly.pdbx_strand_id
1 'polypeptide(L)'
;KGKAALNEALFDQALEMVNLVSKGKPLPVDDGTFAALTKLRPNLATLWTTGAQAEQLLRTGEVWIMPVWNGRVYPLKDQGVPVDFVAPKEGFFTRSDPFCIPRGAKNPDIAKAFINFSCTAAPQQAMAEKLFYASPNQKVVYPPDIAKRVVVATKEDMARAVPENFEVIVDNLPEWRRRWDAWKQS
;
A
#
# COMPACT_ATOMS: atom_id res chain seq x y z
N LYS A 1 16.14 -8.86 -17.90
CA LYS A 1 14.72 -8.86 -17.48
C LYS A 1 14.52 -7.72 -16.49
N GLY A 2 13.33 -7.13 -16.47
CA GLY A 2 12.99 -6.07 -15.53
C GLY A 2 13.29 -6.43 -14.08
N LYS A 3 13.49 -5.40 -13.24
CA LYS A 3 13.78 -5.52 -11.80
C LYS A 3 12.76 -4.77 -10.95
N ALA A 4 11.67 -4.30 -11.53
CA ALA A 4 10.57 -3.69 -10.80
C ALA A 4 9.35 -4.63 -10.78
N ALA A 5 8.45 -4.44 -9.82
CA ALA A 5 7.14 -5.08 -9.83
C ALA A 5 6.05 -4.10 -9.41
N LEU A 6 4.81 -4.39 -9.80
CA LEU A 6 3.61 -3.66 -9.38
C LEU A 6 2.61 -4.62 -8.76
N ASN A 7 1.68 -4.07 -7.97
CA ASN A 7 0.64 -4.83 -7.30
C ASN A 7 -0.60 -4.95 -8.19
N GLU A 8 -0.93 -6.16 -8.62
CA GLU A 8 -2.15 -6.47 -9.37
C GLU A 8 -3.41 -6.37 -8.50
N ALA A 9 -3.32 -6.75 -7.23
CA ALA A 9 -4.46 -6.73 -6.32
C ALA A 9 -4.88 -5.31 -5.93
N LEU A 10 -3.99 -4.33 -6.11
CA LEU A 10 -4.24 -2.89 -5.96
C LEU A 10 -3.87 -2.17 -7.26
N PHE A 11 -4.41 -2.64 -8.39
CA PHE A 11 -4.09 -2.09 -9.70
C PHE A 11 -4.51 -0.61 -9.85
N ASP A 12 -5.59 -0.21 -9.17
CA ASP A 12 -6.06 1.18 -9.08
C ASP A 12 -4.97 2.07 -8.46
N GLN A 13 -4.46 1.68 -7.29
CA GLN A 13 -3.36 2.39 -6.65
C GLN A 13 -2.07 2.35 -7.50
N ALA A 14 -1.80 1.24 -8.20
CA ALA A 14 -0.65 1.15 -9.11
C ALA A 14 -0.77 2.15 -10.27
N LEU A 15 -1.96 2.34 -10.85
CA LEU A 15 -2.22 3.33 -11.89
C LEU A 15 -2.02 4.75 -11.37
N GLU A 16 -2.50 5.04 -10.16
CA GLU A 16 -2.32 6.35 -9.54
C GLU A 16 -0.85 6.63 -9.17
N MET A 17 -0.10 5.62 -8.70
CA MET A 17 1.35 5.75 -8.45
C MET A 17 2.13 6.04 -9.74
N VAL A 18 1.75 5.40 -10.87
CA VAL A 18 2.32 5.73 -12.18
C VAL A 18 2.06 7.19 -12.53
N ASN A 19 0.88 7.71 -12.22
CA ASN A 19 0.55 9.12 -12.42
C ASN A 19 1.33 10.06 -11.49
N LEU A 20 1.54 9.71 -10.22
CA LEU A 20 2.40 10.50 -9.32
C LEU A 20 3.80 10.69 -9.93
N VAL A 21 4.39 9.63 -10.48
CA VAL A 21 5.71 9.69 -11.11
C VAL A 21 5.69 10.44 -12.44
N SER A 22 4.69 10.20 -13.30
CA SER A 22 4.68 10.71 -14.68
C SER A 22 4.02 12.08 -14.84
N LYS A 23 3.16 12.48 -13.90
CA LYS A 23 2.33 13.70 -13.97
C LYS A 23 2.37 14.55 -12.70
N GLY A 24 2.94 14.05 -11.60
CA GLY A 24 2.99 14.76 -10.31
C GLY A 24 1.66 14.80 -9.54
N LYS A 25 0.66 14.03 -9.97
CA LYS A 25 -0.66 13.93 -9.32
C LYS A 25 -1.27 12.56 -9.60
N PRO A 26 -2.12 12.00 -8.72
CA PRO A 26 -2.62 10.62 -8.85
C PRO A 26 -3.70 10.46 -9.94
N LEU A 27 -4.49 11.52 -10.16
CA LEU A 27 -5.66 11.55 -11.03
C LEU A 27 -5.55 12.67 -12.08
N PRO A 28 -6.25 12.56 -13.22
CA PRO A 28 -7.08 11.42 -13.65
C PRO A 28 -6.26 10.26 -14.22
N VAL A 29 -6.84 9.05 -14.18
CA VAL A 29 -6.37 7.90 -14.95
C VAL A 29 -6.95 7.97 -16.37
N ASP A 30 -6.07 8.09 -17.35
CA ASP A 30 -6.35 8.44 -18.76
C ASP A 30 -5.36 7.72 -19.70
N ASP A 31 -5.35 8.03 -21.01
CA ASP A 31 -4.40 7.46 -21.97
C ASP A 31 -2.93 7.75 -21.65
N GLY A 32 -2.62 8.92 -21.09
CA GLY A 32 -1.28 9.26 -20.62
C GLY A 32 -0.80 8.32 -19.51
N THR A 33 -1.71 7.85 -18.67
CA THR A 33 -1.42 6.88 -17.59
C THR A 33 -0.97 5.55 -18.16
N PHE A 34 -1.72 5.01 -19.12
CA PHE A 34 -1.40 3.73 -19.75
C PHE A 34 -0.19 3.83 -20.68
N ALA A 35 0.05 4.98 -21.30
CA ALA A 35 1.28 5.24 -22.04
C ALA A 35 2.50 5.22 -21.10
N ALA A 36 2.42 5.85 -19.91
CA ALA A 36 3.48 5.81 -18.91
C ALA A 36 3.70 4.39 -18.35
N LEU A 37 2.63 3.67 -18.04
CA LEU A 37 2.68 2.27 -17.60
C LEU A 37 3.31 1.36 -18.67
N THR A 38 3.03 1.62 -19.95
CA THR A 38 3.64 0.89 -21.08
C THR A 38 5.13 1.16 -21.20
N LYS A 39 5.57 2.40 -20.98
CA LYS A 39 7.01 2.73 -20.92
C LYS A 39 7.73 2.01 -19.77
N LEU A 40 7.04 1.71 -18.67
CA LEU A 40 7.59 0.97 -17.54
C LEU A 40 7.74 -0.53 -17.82
N ARG A 41 6.94 -1.10 -18.74
CA ARG A 41 6.85 -2.54 -19.02
C ARG A 41 8.20 -3.26 -19.20
N PRO A 42 9.19 -2.75 -19.96
CA PRO A 42 10.48 -3.44 -20.11
C PRO A 42 11.22 -3.67 -18.79
N ASN A 43 10.90 -2.85 -17.78
CA ASN A 43 11.48 -2.89 -16.45
C ASN A 43 10.62 -3.68 -15.44
N LEU A 44 9.41 -4.10 -15.79
CA LEU A 44 8.57 -4.94 -14.93
C LEU A 44 8.96 -6.41 -15.06
N ALA A 45 9.34 -7.01 -13.93
CA ALA A 45 9.54 -8.45 -13.81
C ALA A 45 8.20 -9.19 -13.73
N THR A 46 7.26 -8.65 -12.95
CA THR A 46 5.99 -9.30 -12.66
C THR A 46 4.96 -8.31 -12.09
N LEU A 47 3.69 -8.74 -12.10
CA LEU A 47 2.59 -8.12 -11.36
C LEU A 47 2.22 -9.09 -10.23
N TRP A 48 2.51 -8.72 -8.98
CA TRP A 48 2.29 -9.59 -7.84
C TRP A 48 0.87 -9.43 -7.30
N THR A 49 0.29 -10.51 -6.75
CA THR A 49 -1.10 -10.55 -6.30
C THR A 49 -1.25 -10.76 -4.80
N THR A 50 -0.20 -11.25 -4.13
CA THR A 50 -0.25 -11.55 -2.69
C THR A 50 0.99 -11.02 -1.96
N GLY A 51 0.84 -10.73 -0.67
CA GLY A 51 1.96 -10.33 0.18
C GLY A 51 3.07 -11.38 0.26
N ALA A 52 2.73 -12.68 0.26
CA ALA A 52 3.73 -13.74 0.27
C ALA A 52 4.57 -13.78 -1.01
N GLN A 53 3.93 -13.55 -2.17
CA GLN A 53 4.65 -13.42 -3.44
C GLN A 53 5.58 -12.20 -3.42
N ALA A 54 5.11 -11.06 -2.94
CA ALA A 54 5.92 -9.85 -2.76
C ALA A 54 7.17 -10.12 -1.89
N GLU A 55 6.97 -10.75 -0.72
CA GLU A 55 8.09 -11.11 0.17
C GLU A 55 9.11 -12.03 -0.52
N GLN A 56 8.64 -13.02 -1.28
CA GLN A 56 9.51 -13.94 -2.02
C GLN A 56 10.34 -13.21 -3.09
N LEU A 57 9.71 -12.32 -3.87
CA LEU A 57 10.38 -11.54 -4.92
C LEU A 57 11.52 -10.66 -4.36
N LEU A 58 11.31 -10.09 -3.17
CA LEU A 58 12.33 -9.33 -2.45
C LEU A 58 13.44 -10.25 -1.93
N ARG A 59 13.07 -11.38 -1.31
CA ARG A 59 14.04 -12.32 -0.71
C ARG A 59 14.99 -12.91 -1.76
N THR A 60 14.50 -13.21 -2.96
CA THR A 60 15.33 -13.77 -4.05
C THR A 60 16.14 -12.71 -4.80
N GLY A 61 15.87 -11.42 -4.61
CA GLY A 61 16.46 -10.35 -5.43
C GLY A 61 16.00 -10.38 -6.90
N GLU A 62 14.90 -11.09 -7.19
CA GLU A 62 14.28 -11.07 -8.51
C GLU A 62 13.79 -9.67 -8.85
N VAL A 63 13.21 -8.98 -7.85
CA VAL A 63 12.78 -7.58 -7.90
C VAL A 63 13.65 -6.74 -6.97
N TRP A 64 14.07 -5.56 -7.43
CA TRP A 64 14.85 -4.57 -6.68
C TRP A 64 13.98 -3.48 -6.07
N ILE A 65 12.86 -3.14 -6.72
CA ILE A 65 11.96 -2.08 -6.27
C ILE A 65 10.51 -2.41 -6.61
N MET A 66 9.61 -2.19 -5.66
CA MET A 66 8.17 -2.27 -5.91
C MET A 66 7.40 -1.50 -4.83
N PRO A 67 6.19 -1.02 -5.14
CA PRO A 67 5.25 -0.65 -4.11
C PRO A 67 4.88 -1.89 -3.28
N VAL A 68 4.98 -1.77 -1.95
CA VAL A 68 4.64 -2.83 -0.99
C VAL A 68 4.28 -2.19 0.35
N TRP A 69 3.72 -2.96 1.28
CA TRP A 69 3.44 -2.49 2.64
C TRP A 69 4.68 -2.61 3.53
N ASN A 70 4.95 -1.59 4.33
CA ASN A 70 6.08 -1.54 5.25
C ASN A 70 6.12 -2.74 6.24
N GLY A 71 4.96 -3.21 6.69
CA GLY A 71 4.84 -4.42 7.51
C GLY A 71 5.32 -5.72 6.85
N ARG A 72 5.56 -5.72 5.54
CA ARG A 72 6.20 -6.84 4.80
C ARG A 72 7.72 -6.69 4.69
N VAL A 73 8.24 -5.47 4.80
CA VAL A 73 9.66 -5.18 4.56
C VAL A 73 10.48 -5.29 5.84
N TYR A 74 10.01 -4.72 6.96
CA TYR A 74 10.79 -4.76 8.20
C TYR A 74 11.03 -6.18 8.75
N PRO A 75 10.07 -7.13 8.71
CA PRO A 75 10.36 -8.51 9.07
C PRO A 75 11.45 -9.16 8.19
N LEU A 76 11.47 -8.86 6.88
CA LEU A 76 12.51 -9.36 5.99
C LEU A 76 13.88 -8.75 6.33
N LYS A 77 13.90 -7.45 6.63
CA LYS A 77 15.11 -6.74 7.06
C LYS A 77 15.66 -7.32 8.37
N ASP A 78 14.80 -7.61 9.34
CA ASP A 78 15.18 -8.25 10.61
C ASP A 78 15.73 -9.67 10.40
N GLN A 79 15.32 -10.36 9.32
CA GLN A 79 15.86 -11.66 8.91
C GLN A 79 17.17 -11.55 8.09
N GLY A 80 17.73 -10.34 7.93
CA GLY A 80 18.99 -10.12 7.21
C GLY A 80 18.85 -10.04 5.70
N VAL A 81 17.63 -9.97 5.16
CA VAL A 81 17.42 -9.69 3.73
C VAL A 81 17.83 -8.24 3.46
N PRO A 82 18.64 -7.94 2.41
CA PRO A 82 19.14 -6.59 2.14
C PRO A 82 18.06 -5.71 1.49
N VAL A 83 17.03 -5.36 2.26
CA VAL A 83 15.89 -4.54 1.83
C VAL A 83 15.69 -3.36 2.77
N ASP A 84 15.09 -2.30 2.23
CA ASP A 84 14.63 -1.17 3.01
C ASP A 84 13.29 -0.65 2.50
N PHE A 85 12.64 0.18 3.30
CA PHE A 85 11.38 0.83 2.96
C PHE A 85 11.57 2.34 3.00
N VAL A 86 11.08 3.04 1.97
CA VAL A 86 11.29 4.48 1.79
C VAL A 86 10.01 5.18 1.35
N ALA A 87 9.86 6.44 1.74
CA ALA A 87 8.85 7.33 1.20
C ALA A 87 9.39 7.99 -0.09
N PRO A 88 8.84 7.67 -1.29
CA PRO A 88 9.28 8.30 -2.54
C PRO A 88 9.04 9.82 -2.54
N LYS A 89 9.91 10.54 -3.25
CA LYS A 89 9.84 12.02 -3.35
C LYS A 89 8.64 12.49 -4.18
N GLU A 90 8.17 11.64 -5.10
CA GLU A 90 7.00 11.87 -5.95
C GLU A 90 5.68 11.76 -5.18
N GLY A 91 5.71 11.23 -3.95
CA GLY A 91 4.55 11.01 -3.09
C GLY A 91 4.17 9.53 -2.98
N PHE A 92 3.43 9.20 -1.93
CA PHE A 92 3.01 7.83 -1.61
C PHE A 92 1.62 7.82 -1.01
N PHE A 93 0.96 6.67 -1.09
CA PHE A 93 -0.37 6.49 -0.51
C PHE A 93 -0.31 6.05 0.94
N THR A 94 -1.18 6.61 1.76
CA THR A 94 -1.49 6.11 3.10
C THR A 94 -2.90 5.56 3.10
N ARG A 95 -3.07 4.33 3.59
CA ARG A 95 -4.38 3.69 3.69
C ARG A 95 -4.76 3.47 5.14
N SER A 96 -6.04 3.73 5.44
CA SER A 96 -6.67 3.30 6.69
C SER A 96 -7.60 2.15 6.39
N ASP A 97 -7.45 1.04 7.11
CA ASP A 97 -8.33 -0.13 6.98
C ASP A 97 -9.46 -0.04 8.02
N PRO A 98 -10.71 0.21 7.60
CA PRO A 98 -11.82 0.31 8.53
C PRO A 98 -12.35 -1.07 8.93
N PHE A 99 -12.87 -1.18 10.15
CA PHE A 99 -13.77 -2.27 10.51
C PHE A 99 -15.18 -1.98 10.01
N CYS A 100 -15.84 -2.98 9.41
CA CYS A 100 -17.22 -2.89 8.95
C CYS A 100 -18.06 -4.02 9.54
N ILE A 101 -19.29 -3.73 9.96
CA ILE A 101 -20.28 -4.74 10.35
C ILE A 101 -21.24 -4.96 9.17
N PRO A 102 -21.25 -6.13 8.53
CA PRO A 102 -22.18 -6.40 7.43
C PRO A 102 -23.64 -6.29 7.85
N ARG A 103 -24.50 -5.85 6.93
CA ARG A 103 -25.96 -5.89 7.13
C ARG A 103 -26.39 -7.34 7.35
N GLY A 104 -27.16 -7.59 8.41
CA GLY A 104 -27.61 -8.94 8.77
C GLY A 104 -26.57 -9.81 9.49
N ALA A 105 -25.48 -9.21 10.01
CA ALA A 105 -24.54 -9.93 10.87
C ALA A 105 -25.26 -10.62 12.03
N LYS A 106 -24.92 -11.89 12.30
CA LYS A 106 -25.58 -12.71 13.33
C LYS A 106 -25.43 -12.15 14.75
N ASN A 107 -24.33 -11.46 15.02
CA ASN A 107 -23.96 -10.96 16.34
C ASN A 107 -23.46 -9.50 16.27
N PRO A 108 -24.32 -8.52 15.93
CA PRO A 108 -23.89 -7.15 15.67
C PRO A 108 -23.35 -6.47 16.94
N ASP A 109 -23.88 -6.79 18.11
CA ASP A 109 -23.45 -6.14 19.36
C ASP A 109 -22.10 -6.67 19.85
N ILE A 110 -21.82 -7.97 19.67
CA ILE A 110 -20.48 -8.52 19.91
C ILE A 110 -19.47 -7.89 18.93
N ALA A 111 -19.84 -7.73 17.66
CA ALA A 111 -18.98 -7.08 16.68
C ALA A 111 -18.67 -5.62 17.06
N LYS A 112 -19.66 -4.85 17.54
CA LYS A 112 -19.45 -3.49 18.07
C LYS A 112 -18.51 -3.50 19.28
N ALA A 113 -18.70 -4.41 20.22
CA ALA A 113 -17.84 -4.53 21.41
C ALA A 113 -16.39 -4.84 21.02
N PHE A 114 -16.19 -5.75 20.06
CA PHE A 114 -14.88 -6.06 19.50
C PHE A 114 -14.23 -4.86 18.81
N ILE A 115 -14.97 -4.12 17.98
CA ILE A 115 -14.46 -2.93 17.29
C ILE A 115 -14.07 -1.86 18.31
N ASN A 116 -14.93 -1.60 19.31
CA ASN A 116 -14.65 -0.64 20.38
C ASN A 116 -13.36 -1.00 21.13
N PHE A 117 -13.18 -2.27 21.50
CA PHE A 117 -11.95 -2.74 22.12
C PHE A 117 -10.75 -2.57 21.19
N SER A 118 -10.86 -2.98 19.93
CA SER A 118 -9.78 -2.94 18.94
C SER A 118 -9.30 -1.52 18.63
N CYS A 119 -10.16 -0.51 18.79
CA CYS A 119 -9.80 0.91 18.64
C CYS A 119 -9.18 1.54 19.89
N THR A 120 -9.14 0.84 21.03
CA THR A 120 -8.44 1.35 22.23
C THR A 120 -6.92 1.36 22.05
N ALA A 121 -6.21 2.08 22.92
CA ALA A 121 -4.77 2.28 22.77
C ALA A 121 -3.96 0.97 22.86
N ALA A 122 -4.33 0.04 23.75
CA ALA A 122 -3.50 -1.15 23.99
C ALA A 122 -3.46 -2.12 22.78
N PRO A 123 -4.59 -2.49 22.15
CA PRO A 123 -4.56 -3.30 20.93
C PRO A 123 -3.89 -2.60 19.75
N GLN A 124 -4.11 -1.29 19.61
CA GLN A 124 -3.47 -0.49 18.57
C GLN A 124 -1.94 -0.39 18.76
N GLN A 125 -1.47 -0.24 19.99
CA GLN A 125 -0.05 -0.31 20.34
C GLN A 125 0.54 -1.67 19.95
N ALA A 126 -0.11 -2.76 20.37
CA ALA A 126 0.34 -4.11 20.05
C ALA A 126 0.38 -4.37 18.54
N MET A 127 -0.57 -3.81 17.78
CA MET A 127 -0.57 -3.88 16.31
C MET A 127 0.65 -3.17 15.72
N ALA A 128 0.96 -1.97 16.19
CA ALA A 128 2.08 -1.20 15.70
C ALA A 128 3.43 -1.85 16.03
N GLU A 129 3.60 -2.38 17.24
CA GLU A 129 4.83 -3.04 17.67
C GLU A 129 5.09 -4.36 16.93
N LYS A 130 4.03 -5.11 16.60
CA LYS A 130 4.15 -6.44 15.99
C LYS A 130 4.12 -6.42 14.47
N LEU A 131 3.37 -5.50 13.88
CA LEU A 131 3.12 -5.46 12.43
C LEU A 131 3.75 -4.22 11.77
N PHE A 132 4.32 -3.32 12.55
CA PHE A 132 4.95 -2.09 12.06
C PHE A 132 4.00 -1.17 11.29
N TYR A 133 2.69 -1.18 11.57
CA TYR A 133 1.75 -0.21 11.03
C TYR A 133 1.46 0.95 12.01
N ALA A 134 1.32 2.16 11.46
CA ALA A 134 0.87 3.30 12.25
C ALA A 134 -0.59 3.11 12.70
N SER A 135 -0.92 3.74 13.83
CA SER A 135 -2.26 3.75 14.40
C SER A 135 -2.88 5.13 14.23
N PRO A 136 -4.17 5.22 13.87
CA PRO A 136 -4.90 6.48 13.90
C PRO A 136 -5.21 6.96 15.33
N ASN A 137 -5.02 6.11 16.35
CA ASN A 137 -5.26 6.48 17.74
C ASN A 137 -4.07 7.29 18.29
N GLN A 138 -4.28 8.59 18.47
CA GLN A 138 -3.26 9.54 18.95
C GLN A 138 -2.71 9.26 20.36
N LYS A 139 -3.32 8.34 21.12
CA LYS A 139 -2.84 7.91 22.44
C LYS A 139 -1.76 6.82 22.35
N VAL A 140 -1.55 6.24 21.17
CA VAL A 140 -0.50 5.25 20.92
C VAL A 140 0.84 5.97 20.86
N VAL A 141 1.81 5.51 21.65
CA VAL A 141 3.15 6.11 21.74
C VAL A 141 4.17 5.07 21.32
N TYR A 142 4.86 5.36 20.22
CA TYR A 142 5.82 4.42 19.66
C TYR A 142 7.17 4.49 20.38
N PRO A 143 7.73 3.35 20.81
CA PRO A 143 9.15 3.26 21.14
C PRO A 143 10.03 3.74 19.97
N PRO A 144 11.23 4.30 20.21
CA PRO A 144 12.05 4.91 19.15
C PRO A 144 12.40 4.00 17.97
N ASP A 145 12.56 2.69 18.21
CA ASP A 145 12.82 1.68 17.20
C ASP A 145 11.59 1.37 16.34
N ILE A 146 10.40 1.31 16.95
CA ILE A 146 9.12 1.14 16.26
C ILE A 146 8.74 2.41 15.50
N ALA A 147 8.98 3.59 16.07
CA ALA A 147 8.68 4.88 15.46
C ALA A 147 9.34 5.00 14.07
N LYS A 148 10.58 4.54 13.92
CA LYS A 148 11.30 4.54 12.63
C LYS A 148 10.72 3.60 11.57
N ARG A 149 9.85 2.67 11.97
CA ARG A 149 9.26 1.62 11.11
C ARG A 149 7.79 1.84 10.80
N VAL A 150 7.04 2.40 11.75
CA VAL A 150 5.62 2.76 11.58
C VAL A 150 5.46 4.17 11.00
N VAL A 151 6.40 5.07 11.30
CA VAL A 151 6.43 6.47 10.85
C VAL A 151 7.52 6.63 9.80
N VAL A 152 7.45 5.82 8.73
CA VAL A 152 8.31 6.05 7.55
C VAL A 152 7.94 7.34 6.82
N ALA A 153 6.93 8.04 7.35
CA ALA A 153 6.59 9.36 6.95
C ALA A 153 6.81 10.32 8.13
N THR A 154 8.00 10.92 8.22
CA THR A 154 8.21 12.10 9.06
C THR A 154 7.15 13.17 8.74
N LYS A 155 7.03 14.23 9.55
CA LYS A 155 6.11 15.35 9.18
C LYS A 155 6.36 15.88 7.77
N GLU A 156 7.62 15.85 7.33
CA GLU A 156 8.04 16.25 5.98
C GLU A 156 7.59 15.25 4.91
N ASP A 157 7.73 13.95 5.18
CA ASP A 157 7.26 12.90 4.26
C ASP A 157 5.73 12.85 4.21
N MET A 158 5.04 13.00 5.34
CA MET A 158 3.57 13.06 5.40
C MET A 158 3.01 14.24 4.63
N ALA A 159 3.77 15.32 4.44
CA ALA A 159 3.38 16.42 3.55
C ALA A 159 3.30 15.99 2.07
N ARG A 160 3.90 14.85 1.72
CA ARG A 160 3.84 14.20 0.40
C ARG A 160 2.92 12.98 0.37
N ALA A 161 2.25 12.66 1.48
CA ALA A 161 1.25 11.60 1.50
C ALA A 161 0.05 12.03 0.65
N VAL A 162 -0.42 11.11 -0.19
CA VAL A 162 -1.54 11.30 -1.09
C VAL A 162 -2.72 10.50 -0.56
N PRO A 163 -3.85 11.14 -0.23
CA PRO A 163 -5.06 10.42 0.15
C PRO A 163 -5.69 9.76 -1.07
N GLU A 164 -6.16 8.53 -0.91
CA GLU A 164 -6.95 7.84 -1.93
C GLU A 164 -8.35 8.45 -2.01
N ASN A 165 -8.82 8.76 -3.23
CA ASN A 165 -10.20 9.19 -3.46
C ASN A 165 -11.06 7.98 -3.82
N PHE A 166 -11.59 7.29 -2.80
CA PHE A 166 -12.37 6.07 -3.01
C PHE A 166 -13.66 6.28 -3.81
N GLU A 167 -14.28 7.46 -3.76
CA GLU A 167 -15.46 7.75 -4.59
C GLU A 167 -15.09 7.72 -6.08
N VAL A 168 -14.04 8.46 -6.45
CA VAL A 168 -13.54 8.46 -7.84
C VAL A 168 -13.04 7.08 -8.26
N ILE A 169 -12.31 6.38 -7.39
CA ILE A 169 -11.83 5.02 -7.67
C ILE A 169 -13.01 4.10 -7.95
N VAL A 170 -14.04 4.07 -7.09
CA VAL A 170 -15.21 3.20 -7.24
C VAL A 170 -15.99 3.52 -8.51
N ASP A 171 -16.23 4.80 -8.79
CA ASP A 171 -16.97 5.24 -9.97
C ASP A 171 -16.27 4.86 -11.28
N ASN A 172 -14.94 4.80 -11.28
CA ASN A 172 -14.15 4.50 -12.47
C ASN A 172 -13.63 3.05 -12.53
N LEU A 173 -13.79 2.28 -11.46
CA LEU A 173 -13.19 0.95 -11.30
C LEU A 173 -13.49 0.00 -12.48
N PRO A 174 -14.73 -0.06 -13.03
CA PRO A 174 -15.02 -0.94 -14.16
C PRO A 174 -14.18 -0.60 -15.41
N GLU A 175 -14.05 0.69 -15.71
CA GLU A 175 -13.30 1.14 -16.89
C GLU A 175 -11.80 0.97 -16.68
N TRP A 176 -11.27 1.34 -15.50
CA TRP A 176 -9.86 1.13 -15.19
C TRP A 176 -9.48 -0.34 -15.23
N ARG A 177 -10.33 -1.22 -14.70
CA ARG A 177 -10.14 -2.68 -14.74
C ARG A 177 -10.09 -3.18 -16.18
N ARG A 178 -11.04 -2.76 -17.03
CA ARG A 178 -11.08 -3.13 -18.45
C ARG A 178 -9.78 -2.74 -19.17
N ARG A 179 -9.32 -1.50 -18.95
CA ARG A 179 -8.07 -0.99 -19.57
C ARG A 179 -6.83 -1.67 -19.01
N TRP A 180 -6.78 -1.96 -17.72
CA TRP A 180 -5.71 -2.72 -17.07
C TRP A 180 -5.58 -4.13 -17.64
N ASP A 181 -6.69 -4.84 -17.79
CA ASP A 181 -6.69 -6.18 -18.38
C ASP A 181 -6.29 -6.17 -19.86
N ALA A 182 -6.77 -5.20 -20.64
CA ALA A 182 -6.37 -5.03 -22.04
C ALA A 182 -4.87 -4.73 -22.15
N TRP A 183 -4.35 -3.85 -21.29
CA TRP A 183 -2.92 -3.56 -21.26
C TRP A 183 -2.11 -4.82 -20.94
N LYS A 184 -2.45 -5.60 -19.91
CA LYS A 184 -1.69 -6.84 -19.59
C LYS A 184 -1.57 -7.82 -20.76
N GLN A 185 -2.51 -7.79 -21.69
CA GLN A 185 -2.57 -8.69 -22.84
C GLN A 185 -1.86 -8.15 -24.10
N SER A 186 -1.64 -6.84 -24.21
CA SER A 186 -0.87 -6.21 -25.30
C SER A 186 0.62 -6.46 -25.14
#